data_AF-A0A9D9K1F2-F1
#
_entry.id   AF-A0A9D9K1F2-F1
#
_cell.length_a   1.000
_cell.length_b   1.000
_cell.length_c   1.000
_cell.angle_alpha   90.00
_cell.angle_beta   90.00
_cell.angle_gamma   90.00
#
_symmetry.space_group_name_H-M   'P 1'
#
loop_
_entity.id
_entity.type
_entity.pdbx_description
1 polymer ?
#
loop_
_entity_poly.entity_id
_entity_poly.type
_entity_poly.pdbx_seq_one_letter_code
_entity_poly.pdbx_strand_id
1 'polypeptide(L)'
;MIQRMIVILAMLTAAATPSAHAQYGPEPLCFPETGYCLEGQFITYWQTHGGLMIFGYPIDYMQPERSLSGTMTQWLERARFEHHPDNPPPYHVLLGRLGDERLRQLGIEWEKLPRERGPKPGCLWFAETGHNVCDQERGRGLKTFWQTHGLRAPGLTSYQRSLALFGFPLTEARLETNSSGDTVLTQWFERARFEWHPNNPAGYRVLLGHLGREVYAHRS
;
A
#
# COMPACT_ATOMS: atom_id res chain seq x y z
N MET A 1 -51.17 73.41 -9.68
CA MET A 1 -51.37 71.97 -9.94
C MET A 1 -50.45 71.56 -11.08
N ILE A 2 -49.50 70.67 -10.80
CA ILE A 2 -48.99 69.58 -11.66
C ILE A 2 -47.74 69.05 -10.95
N GLN A 3 -47.92 67.85 -10.39
CA GLN A 3 -46.97 67.06 -9.64
C GLN A 3 -46.02 66.38 -10.63
N ARG A 4 -44.70 66.46 -10.43
CA ARG A 4 -43.73 65.63 -11.17
C ARG A 4 -43.04 64.70 -10.20
N MET A 5 -43.46 63.43 -10.29
CA MET A 5 -42.95 62.28 -9.54
C MET A 5 -41.45 62.11 -9.74
N ILE A 6 -40.71 62.03 -8.64
CA ILE A 6 -39.34 61.52 -8.61
C ILE A 6 -39.45 59.99 -8.56
N VAL A 7 -39.03 59.31 -9.62
CA VAL A 7 -38.89 57.84 -9.63
C VAL A 7 -37.50 57.52 -9.09
N ILE A 8 -37.44 57.00 -7.87
CA ILE A 8 -36.20 56.47 -7.28
C ILE A 8 -36.05 55.03 -7.78
N LEU A 9 -35.11 54.83 -8.71
CA LEU A 9 -34.73 53.49 -9.17
C LEU A 9 -33.84 52.84 -8.10
N ALA A 10 -34.41 51.96 -7.29
CA ALA A 10 -33.65 51.15 -6.35
C ALA A 10 -32.85 50.09 -7.12
N MET A 11 -31.53 50.30 -7.26
CA MET A 11 -30.63 49.25 -7.75
C MET A 11 -30.46 48.19 -6.65
N LEU A 12 -31.08 47.03 -6.82
CA LEU A 12 -30.75 45.85 -6.03
C LEU A 12 -29.36 45.35 -6.47
N THR A 13 -28.34 45.62 -5.66
CA THR A 13 -27.06 44.93 -5.74
C THR A 13 -27.25 43.50 -5.25
N ALA A 14 -27.35 42.54 -6.18
CA ALA A 14 -27.26 41.14 -5.84
C ALA A 14 -25.85 40.83 -5.32
N ALA A 15 -25.71 40.65 -4.02
CA ALA A 15 -24.48 40.14 -3.43
C ALA A 15 -24.30 38.68 -3.90
N ALA A 16 -23.34 38.43 -4.79
CA ALA A 16 -22.91 37.08 -5.12
C ALA A 16 -22.28 36.47 -3.86
N THR A 17 -22.99 35.55 -3.23
CA THR A 17 -22.39 34.71 -2.18
C THR A 17 -21.30 33.87 -2.85
N PRO A 18 -20.04 33.92 -2.38
CA PRO A 18 -19.04 33.00 -2.90
C PRO A 18 -19.51 31.59 -2.56
N SER A 19 -19.85 30.80 -3.58
CA SER A 19 -20.08 29.38 -3.41
C SER A 19 -18.81 28.79 -2.81
N ALA A 20 -18.90 28.35 -1.56
CA ALA A 20 -17.84 27.55 -0.94
C ALA A 20 -17.56 26.40 -1.90
N HIS A 21 -16.39 26.44 -2.55
CA HIS A 21 -15.93 25.31 -3.35
C HIS A 21 -15.71 24.20 -2.35
N ALA A 22 -16.66 23.27 -2.24
CA ALA A 22 -16.36 21.98 -1.65
C ALA A 22 -15.13 21.48 -2.39
N GLN A 23 -14.02 21.31 -1.69
CA GLN A 23 -12.84 20.64 -2.23
C GLN A 23 -13.29 19.22 -2.56
N TYR A 24 -13.80 19.01 -3.77
CA TYR A 24 -14.07 17.69 -4.28
C TYR A 24 -12.72 17.00 -4.36
N GLY A 25 -12.54 15.97 -3.54
CA GLY A 25 -11.43 15.04 -3.70
C GLY A 25 -11.45 14.42 -5.10
N PRO A 26 -10.40 13.69 -5.48
CA PRO A 26 -10.40 12.98 -6.75
C PRO A 26 -11.66 12.11 -6.88
N GLU A 27 -12.25 12.06 -8.08
CA GLU A 27 -13.36 11.16 -8.38
C GLU A 27 -12.98 9.70 -8.07
N PRO A 28 -13.93 8.86 -7.64
CA PRO A 28 -13.67 7.44 -7.37
C PRO A 28 -12.96 6.75 -8.53
N LEU A 29 -11.87 6.05 -8.24
CA LEU A 29 -11.14 5.25 -9.22
C LEU A 29 -11.69 3.82 -9.21
N CYS A 30 -12.57 3.50 -10.16
CA CYS A 30 -13.27 2.22 -10.24
C CYS A 30 -12.58 1.21 -11.17
N PHE A 31 -12.61 -0.06 -10.79
CA PHE A 31 -11.95 -1.15 -11.51
C PHE A 31 -12.96 -2.19 -11.98
N PRO A 32 -13.17 -2.39 -13.30
CA PRO A 32 -14.14 -3.35 -13.81
C PRO A 32 -13.79 -4.81 -13.47
N GLU A 33 -12.52 -5.11 -13.22
CA GLU A 33 -12.03 -6.45 -12.89
C GLU A 33 -12.58 -6.98 -11.56
N THR A 34 -12.89 -6.07 -10.62
CA THR A 34 -13.39 -6.43 -9.28
C THR A 34 -14.73 -5.78 -8.95
N GLY A 35 -15.13 -4.74 -9.68
CA GLY A 35 -16.35 -3.96 -9.42
C GLY A 35 -16.22 -2.97 -8.27
N TYR A 36 -15.03 -2.84 -7.66
CA TYR A 36 -14.79 -1.92 -6.53
C TYR A 36 -14.07 -0.65 -6.98
N CYS A 37 -14.21 0.41 -6.17
CA CYS A 37 -13.57 1.70 -6.40
C CYS A 37 -12.68 2.09 -5.23
N LEU A 38 -11.56 2.75 -5.53
CA LEU A 38 -10.79 3.48 -4.53
C LEU A 38 -11.36 4.89 -4.40
N GLU A 39 -11.37 5.42 -3.18
CA GLU A 39 -11.91 6.74 -2.87
C GLU A 39 -10.93 7.59 -2.04
N GLY A 40 -11.12 8.91 -2.07
CA GLY A 40 -10.37 9.85 -1.26
C GLY A 40 -8.85 9.70 -1.38
N GLN A 41 -8.15 9.71 -0.23
CA GLN A 41 -6.69 9.65 -0.20
C GLN A 41 -6.11 8.31 -0.67
N PHE A 42 -6.91 7.23 -0.69
CA PHE A 42 -6.46 5.93 -1.19
C PHE A 42 -6.24 5.92 -2.71
N ILE A 43 -6.93 6.78 -3.47
CA ILE A 43 -6.66 6.99 -4.90
C ILE A 43 -5.23 7.50 -5.10
N THR A 44 -4.93 8.64 -4.46
CA THR A 44 -3.60 9.26 -4.55
C THR A 44 -2.52 8.32 -4.07
N TYR A 45 -2.76 7.62 -2.96
CA TYR A 45 -1.81 6.67 -2.41
C TYR A 45 -1.53 5.53 -3.40
N TRP A 46 -2.56 4.90 -3.97
CA TRP A 46 -2.40 3.83 -4.94
C TRP A 46 -1.61 4.30 -6.18
N GLN A 47 -2.01 5.42 -6.77
CA GLN A 47 -1.42 5.94 -8.01
C GLN A 47 0.05 6.33 -7.85
N THR A 48 0.43 6.89 -6.70
CA THR A 48 1.78 7.45 -6.51
C THR A 48 2.77 6.44 -5.92
N HIS A 49 2.31 5.36 -5.28
CA HIS A 49 3.17 4.44 -4.51
C HIS A 49 3.39 3.06 -5.13
N GLY A 50 2.81 2.78 -6.29
CA GLY A 50 3.11 1.55 -7.04
C GLY A 50 1.95 0.93 -7.79
N GLY A 51 0.73 1.41 -7.55
CA GLY A 51 -0.48 1.00 -8.24
C GLY A 51 -0.66 -0.51 -8.30
N LEU A 52 -1.04 -0.99 -9.47
CA LEU A 52 -1.39 -2.39 -9.71
C LEU A 52 -0.27 -3.37 -9.32
N MET A 53 0.99 -3.04 -9.63
CA MET A 53 2.11 -3.95 -9.38
C MET A 53 2.37 -4.20 -7.89
N ILE A 54 2.15 -3.19 -7.05
CA ILE A 54 2.41 -3.29 -5.61
C ILE A 54 1.15 -3.71 -4.85
N PHE A 55 0.01 -3.10 -5.17
CA PHE A 55 -1.19 -3.26 -4.34
C PHE A 55 -2.23 -4.20 -4.94
N GLY A 56 -2.23 -4.37 -6.27
CA GLY A 56 -3.33 -5.02 -6.97
C GLY A 56 -4.59 -4.16 -7.05
N TYR A 57 -5.70 -4.80 -7.41
CA TYR A 57 -7.03 -4.19 -7.43
C TYR A 57 -7.67 -4.12 -6.03
N PRO A 58 -8.59 -3.18 -5.77
CA PRO A 58 -9.45 -3.25 -4.59
C PRO A 58 -10.32 -4.51 -4.60
N ILE A 59 -10.51 -5.13 -3.44
CA ILE A 59 -11.33 -6.32 -3.26
C ILE A 59 -12.54 -6.09 -2.33
N ASP A 60 -12.66 -4.89 -1.78
CA ASP A 60 -13.82 -4.41 -1.04
C ASP A 60 -13.98 -2.88 -1.15
N TYR A 61 -14.99 -2.34 -0.44
CA TYR A 61 -15.19 -0.91 -0.24
C TYR A 61 -14.43 -0.41 0.99
N MET A 62 -14.10 0.88 1.00
CA MET A 62 -13.55 1.53 2.20
C MET A 62 -14.53 1.43 3.37
N GLN A 63 -14.10 0.81 4.48
CA GLN A 63 -14.96 0.52 5.62
C GLN A 63 -14.15 0.47 6.94
N PRO A 64 -14.79 0.73 8.10
CA PRO A 64 -14.12 0.61 9.39
C PRO A 64 -13.75 -0.85 9.69
N GLU A 65 -12.48 -1.07 10.03
CA GLU A 65 -11.96 -2.39 10.40
C GLU A 65 -12.11 -2.63 11.90
N ARG A 66 -12.83 -3.70 12.27
CA ARG A 66 -13.13 -4.01 13.68
C ARG A 66 -11.88 -4.38 14.44
N SER A 67 -10.98 -5.13 13.79
CA SER A 67 -9.70 -5.55 14.37
C SER A 67 -8.73 -4.38 14.60
N LEU A 68 -9.02 -3.19 14.05
CA LEU A 68 -8.20 -1.98 14.16
C LEU A 68 -8.98 -0.82 14.78
N SER A 69 -9.82 -1.11 15.77
CA SER A 69 -10.54 -0.08 16.54
C SER A 69 -11.38 0.88 15.70
N GLY A 70 -11.90 0.43 14.56
CA GLY A 70 -12.70 1.25 13.66
C GLY A 70 -11.89 2.13 12.70
N THR A 71 -10.57 1.92 12.60
CA THR A 71 -9.74 2.53 11.56
C THR A 71 -10.35 2.28 10.19
N MET A 72 -10.52 3.34 9.38
CA MET A 72 -11.02 3.17 8.03
C MET A 72 -9.96 2.45 7.18
N THR A 73 -10.35 1.32 6.60
CA THR A 73 -9.47 0.52 5.77
C THR A 73 -10.09 0.25 4.41
N GLN A 74 -9.24 -0.12 3.47
CA GLN A 74 -9.69 -0.78 2.25
C GLN A 74 -8.72 -1.90 1.91
N TRP A 75 -9.25 -3.05 1.58
CA TRP A 75 -8.50 -4.21 1.20
C TRP A 75 -8.29 -4.24 -0.31
N LEU A 76 -7.05 -4.52 -0.71
CA LEU A 76 -6.63 -4.72 -2.08
C LEU A 76 -6.09 -6.14 -2.22
N GLU A 77 -5.79 -6.59 -3.43
CA GLU A 77 -5.37 -7.97 -3.62
C GLU A 77 -4.09 -8.34 -2.86
N ARG A 78 -3.19 -7.37 -2.65
CA ARG A 78 -1.85 -7.59 -2.09
C ARG A 78 -1.58 -6.80 -0.82
N ALA A 79 -2.47 -5.88 -0.44
CA ALA A 79 -2.27 -4.96 0.67
C ALA A 79 -3.60 -4.61 1.35
N ARG A 80 -3.51 -4.03 2.56
CA ARG A 80 -4.62 -3.34 3.23
C ARG A 80 -4.18 -1.91 3.48
N PHE A 81 -4.92 -0.95 2.94
CA PHE A 81 -4.71 0.46 3.24
C PHE A 81 -5.42 0.81 4.54
N GLU A 82 -4.77 1.61 5.37
CA GLU A 82 -5.28 2.04 6.67
C GLU A 82 -5.15 3.55 6.78
N HIS A 83 -6.26 4.23 7.08
CA HIS A 83 -6.31 5.68 7.21
C HIS A 83 -5.96 6.11 8.63
N HIS A 84 -4.85 6.86 8.77
CA HIS A 84 -4.33 7.36 10.03
C HIS A 84 -4.16 8.89 9.98
N PRO A 85 -5.24 9.69 10.04
CA PRO A 85 -5.20 11.14 9.79
C PRO A 85 -4.38 11.92 10.83
N ASP A 86 -4.19 11.36 12.02
CA ASP A 86 -3.45 12.00 13.12
C ASP A 86 -1.92 11.85 12.98
N ASN A 87 -1.46 11.00 12.06
CA ASN A 87 -0.02 10.88 11.76
C ASN A 87 0.46 12.11 10.98
N PRO A 88 1.75 12.49 11.06
CA PRO A 88 2.30 13.49 10.17
C PRO A 88 2.42 12.97 8.72
N PRO A 89 2.35 13.85 7.69
CA PRO A 89 2.71 13.46 6.33
C PRO A 89 4.13 12.87 6.28
N PRO A 90 4.38 11.85 5.44
CA PRO A 90 3.48 11.23 4.46
C PRO A 90 2.64 10.04 5.01
N TYR A 91 2.51 9.88 6.33
CA TYR A 91 2.02 8.66 6.98
C TYR A 91 0.51 8.63 7.28
N HIS A 92 -0.29 9.44 6.56
CA HIS A 92 -1.74 9.43 6.69
C HIS A 92 -2.39 8.16 6.12
N VAL A 93 -1.69 7.47 5.23
CA VAL A 93 -2.02 6.12 4.79
C VAL A 93 -0.87 5.22 5.20
N LEU A 94 -1.18 4.19 5.96
CA LEU A 94 -0.26 3.10 6.26
C LEU A 94 -0.75 1.81 5.60
N LEU A 95 0.14 0.83 5.53
CA LEU A 95 -0.21 -0.52 5.12
C LEU A 95 -0.27 -1.44 6.34
N GLY A 96 -1.30 -2.28 6.36
CA GLY A 96 -1.39 -3.39 7.31
C GLY A 96 -0.18 -4.32 7.19
N ARG A 97 0.22 -4.91 8.32
CA ARG A 97 1.35 -5.84 8.42
C ARG A 97 0.94 -7.23 7.93
N LEU A 98 0.46 -7.33 6.69
CA LEU A 98 -0.18 -8.54 6.18
C LEU A 98 0.76 -9.74 6.09
N GLY A 99 2.07 -9.53 5.98
CA GLY A 99 3.02 -10.65 5.98
C GLY A 99 3.14 -11.27 7.37
N ASP A 100 3.23 -10.45 8.41
CA ASP A 100 3.20 -10.87 9.81
C ASP A 100 1.87 -11.54 10.16
N GLU A 101 0.74 -10.89 9.82
CA GLU A 101 -0.61 -11.43 10.06
C GLU A 101 -0.80 -12.80 9.40
N ARG A 102 -0.38 -12.95 8.14
CA ARG A 102 -0.53 -14.22 7.42
C ARG A 102 0.37 -15.32 7.99
N LEU A 103 1.61 -15.02 8.34
CA LEU A 103 2.50 -15.99 9.00
C LEU A 103 1.87 -16.50 10.30
N ARG A 104 1.27 -15.61 11.11
CA ARG A 104 0.53 -16.00 12.33
C ARG A 104 -0.69 -16.87 12.02
N GLN A 105 -1.48 -16.54 10.99
CA GLN A 105 -2.61 -17.38 10.56
C GLN A 105 -2.16 -18.79 10.15
N LEU A 106 -0.95 -18.93 9.62
CA LEU A 106 -0.32 -20.20 9.26
C LEU A 106 0.34 -20.91 10.45
N GLY A 107 0.25 -20.35 11.66
CA GLY A 107 0.90 -20.91 12.86
C GLY A 107 2.42 -20.74 12.88
N ILE A 108 2.97 -19.82 12.09
CA ILE A 108 4.40 -19.53 12.02
C ILE A 108 4.70 -18.33 12.91
N GLU A 109 5.44 -18.58 13.99
CA GLU A 109 5.98 -17.55 14.87
C GLU A 109 7.36 -17.11 14.36
N TRP A 110 7.36 -16.12 13.45
CA TRP A 110 8.57 -15.71 12.72
C TRP A 110 9.69 -15.23 13.64
N GLU A 111 9.36 -14.66 14.79
CA GLU A 111 10.32 -14.19 15.79
C GLU A 111 11.17 -15.34 16.40
N LYS A 112 10.67 -16.58 16.31
CA LYS A 112 11.34 -17.80 16.78
C LYS A 112 12.11 -18.51 15.67
N LEU A 113 12.02 -18.05 14.43
CA LEU A 113 12.77 -18.64 13.33
C LEU A 113 14.28 -18.37 13.50
N PRO A 114 15.13 -19.27 12.97
CA PRO A 114 16.57 -19.04 12.95
C PRO A 114 16.92 -17.72 12.25
N ARG A 115 17.92 -17.03 12.77
CA ARG A 115 18.51 -15.84 12.17
C ARG A 115 19.81 -16.19 11.46
N GLU A 116 20.15 -15.40 10.45
CA GLU A 116 21.41 -15.56 9.75
C GLU A 116 22.57 -15.05 10.61
N ARG A 117 23.76 -15.65 10.43
CA ARG A 117 24.94 -15.34 11.25
C ARG A 117 25.48 -13.91 11.06
N GLY A 118 25.04 -13.21 10.02
CA GLY A 118 25.49 -11.87 9.70
C GLY A 118 25.27 -11.51 8.22
N PRO A 119 25.83 -10.37 7.78
CA PRO A 119 25.70 -9.90 6.41
C PRO A 119 26.35 -10.87 5.41
N LYS A 120 25.66 -11.13 4.30
CA LYS A 120 26.18 -11.92 3.17
C LYS A 120 26.68 -11.00 2.05
N PRO A 121 27.81 -11.33 1.39
CA PRO A 121 28.29 -10.56 0.24
C PRO A 121 27.23 -10.44 -0.85
N GLY A 122 26.98 -9.21 -1.33
CA GLY A 122 26.01 -8.94 -2.40
C GLY A 122 24.54 -8.85 -1.95
N CYS A 123 24.25 -9.06 -0.67
CA CYS A 123 22.90 -8.96 -0.09
C CYS A 123 22.71 -7.68 0.73
N LEU A 124 21.46 -7.30 0.95
CA LEU A 124 21.07 -6.27 1.91
C LEU A 124 20.85 -6.91 3.28
N TRP A 125 21.60 -6.48 4.28
CA TRP A 125 21.51 -6.97 5.66
C TRP A 125 20.58 -6.10 6.50
N PHE A 126 19.71 -6.75 7.27
CA PHE A 126 18.82 -6.13 8.25
C PHE A 126 19.17 -6.65 9.65
N ALA A 127 19.83 -5.82 10.45
CA ALA A 127 20.28 -6.20 11.78
C ALA A 127 19.11 -6.35 12.78
N GLU A 128 18.02 -5.63 12.53
CA GLU A 128 16.80 -5.58 13.33
C GLU A 128 16.11 -6.94 13.40
N THR A 129 16.11 -7.67 12.27
CA THR A 129 15.50 -9.01 12.17
C THR A 129 16.52 -10.13 12.00
N GLY A 130 17.76 -9.80 11.64
CA GLY A 130 18.83 -10.78 11.46
C GLY A 130 18.73 -11.52 10.12
N HIS A 131 18.26 -10.86 9.07
CA HIS A 131 18.04 -11.47 7.75
C HIS A 131 18.73 -10.69 6.62
N ASN A 132 19.11 -11.43 5.58
CA ASN A 132 19.60 -10.93 4.31
C ASN A 132 18.49 -10.98 3.25
N VAL A 133 18.47 -9.97 2.39
CA VAL A 133 17.69 -9.96 1.15
C VAL A 133 18.68 -9.90 0.00
N CYS A 134 18.65 -10.92 -0.87
CA CYS A 134 19.63 -11.07 -1.96
C CYS A 134 18.96 -10.94 -3.32
N ASP A 135 19.74 -10.60 -4.35
CA ASP A 135 19.29 -10.74 -5.74
C ASP A 135 19.48 -12.18 -6.21
N GLN A 136 18.56 -12.66 -7.04
CA GLN A 136 18.63 -14.00 -7.66
C GLN A 136 19.44 -13.96 -8.97
N GLU A 137 19.57 -12.78 -9.58
CA GLU A 137 20.40 -12.50 -10.74
C GLU A 137 21.20 -11.21 -10.51
N ARG A 138 22.28 -10.99 -11.26
CA ARG A 138 23.13 -9.80 -11.06
C ARG A 138 22.31 -8.51 -11.25
N GLY A 139 22.07 -7.80 -10.14
CA GLY A 139 21.30 -6.55 -10.13
C GLY A 139 19.79 -6.74 -10.41
N ARG A 140 19.26 -7.95 -10.19
CA ARG A 140 17.84 -8.25 -10.37
C ARG A 140 17.39 -9.34 -9.40
N GLY A 141 16.40 -9.04 -8.58
CA GLY A 141 15.86 -9.97 -7.61
C GLY A 141 15.24 -9.23 -6.44
N LEU A 142 15.04 -9.95 -5.34
CA LEU A 142 14.32 -9.45 -4.17
C LEU A 142 15.00 -8.20 -3.58
N LYS A 143 16.34 -8.18 -3.53
CA LYS A 143 17.10 -7.03 -3.01
C LYS A 143 16.88 -5.78 -3.85
N THR A 144 17.11 -5.88 -5.16
CA THR A 144 16.94 -4.76 -6.09
C THR A 144 15.50 -4.28 -6.09
N PHE A 145 14.52 -5.19 -6.07
CA PHE A 145 13.11 -4.82 -5.99
C PHE A 145 12.80 -4.04 -4.71
N TRP A 146 13.25 -4.54 -3.54
CA TRP A 146 13.08 -3.85 -2.27
C TRP A 146 13.69 -2.45 -2.33
N GLN A 147 14.93 -2.30 -2.80
CA GLN A 147 15.66 -1.02 -2.84
C GLN A 147 15.09 0.01 -3.84
N THR A 148 14.34 -0.42 -4.86
CA THR A 148 13.86 0.45 -5.94
C THR A 148 12.38 0.79 -5.85
N HIS A 149 11.64 0.13 -4.96
CA HIS A 149 10.22 0.38 -4.71
C HIS A 149 10.02 0.87 -3.28
N GLY A 150 9.15 1.86 -3.09
CA GLY A 150 8.94 2.45 -1.78
C GLY A 150 7.97 3.62 -1.80
N LEU A 151 7.66 4.14 -0.61
CA LEU A 151 6.83 5.31 -0.42
C LEU A 151 7.44 6.56 -1.09
N ARG A 152 6.91 7.01 -2.23
CA ARG A 152 7.33 8.19 -2.99
C ARG A 152 6.92 9.52 -2.31
N ALA A 153 7.59 9.85 -1.21
CA ALA A 153 7.41 11.12 -0.50
C ALA A 153 8.71 11.96 -0.40
N PRO A 154 8.65 13.30 -0.37
CA PRO A 154 9.82 14.15 -0.13
C PRO A 154 10.51 13.82 1.21
N GLY A 155 11.82 14.07 1.31
CA GLY A 155 12.57 13.93 2.57
C GLY A 155 12.96 12.50 2.98
N LEU A 156 12.42 11.46 2.32
CA LEU A 156 12.78 10.08 2.61
C LEU A 156 13.96 9.58 1.74
N THR A 157 14.94 8.94 2.38
CA THR A 157 15.98 8.15 1.69
C THR A 157 15.38 6.92 1.02
N SER A 158 16.02 6.35 0.00
CA SER A 158 15.53 5.13 -0.67
C SER A 158 15.21 4.02 0.32
N TYR A 159 16.10 3.79 1.29
CA TYR A 159 15.89 2.82 2.36
C TYR A 159 14.62 3.08 3.18
N GLN A 160 14.39 4.32 3.61
CA GLN A 160 13.18 4.68 4.37
C GLN A 160 11.90 4.50 3.55
N ARG A 161 11.96 4.79 2.25
CA ARG A 161 10.81 4.58 1.35
C ARG A 161 10.45 3.11 1.26
N SER A 162 11.45 2.25 1.02
CA SER A 162 11.28 0.81 0.94
C SER A 162 10.80 0.21 2.26
N LEU A 163 11.38 0.67 3.37
CA LEU A 163 10.98 0.24 4.71
C LEU A 163 9.53 0.62 5.02
N ALA A 164 9.10 1.83 4.66
CA ALA A 164 7.71 2.25 4.86
C ALA A 164 6.71 1.41 4.04
N LEU A 165 7.11 0.95 2.85
CA LEU A 165 6.24 0.20 1.96
C LEU A 165 6.20 -1.30 2.30
N PHE A 166 7.35 -1.93 2.53
CA PHE A 166 7.44 -3.39 2.69
C PHE A 166 7.70 -3.82 4.13
N GLY A 167 8.35 -2.96 4.91
CA GLY A 167 8.89 -3.30 6.22
C GLY A 167 10.16 -4.16 6.16
N PHE A 168 10.53 -4.67 7.32
CA PHE A 168 11.67 -5.57 7.48
C PHE A 168 11.37 -6.97 6.92
N PRO A 169 12.38 -7.70 6.41
CA PRO A 169 12.23 -9.13 6.14
C PRO A 169 12.02 -9.88 7.45
N LEU A 170 11.08 -10.82 7.44
CA LEU A 170 10.69 -11.66 8.59
C LEU A 170 11.23 -13.08 8.49
N THR A 171 11.68 -13.49 7.30
CA THR A 171 12.19 -14.85 7.04
C THR A 171 13.42 -14.79 6.16
N GLU A 172 14.16 -15.90 6.10
CA GLU A 172 15.04 -16.19 4.97
C GLU A 172 14.21 -16.46 3.70
N ALA A 173 14.83 -16.33 2.53
CA ALA A 173 14.22 -16.70 1.26
C ALA A 173 14.26 -18.23 1.08
N ARG A 174 13.11 -18.85 0.79
CA ARG A 174 12.99 -20.30 0.55
C ARG A 174 11.95 -20.61 -0.52
N LEU A 175 12.03 -21.80 -1.11
CA LEU A 175 10.99 -22.23 -2.06
C LEU A 175 9.70 -22.54 -1.29
N GLU A 176 8.59 -21.95 -1.74
CA GLU A 176 7.25 -22.16 -1.19
C GLU A 176 6.25 -22.36 -2.34
N THR A 177 5.17 -23.10 -2.08
CA THR A 177 4.01 -23.15 -2.98
C THR A 177 3.12 -21.95 -2.67
N ASN A 178 2.95 -21.05 -3.63
CA ASN A 178 2.12 -19.86 -3.48
C ASN A 178 0.62 -20.18 -3.63
N SER A 179 -0.24 -19.17 -3.46
CA SER A 179 -1.70 -19.30 -3.56
C SER A 179 -2.20 -19.75 -4.94
N SER A 180 -1.38 -19.60 -5.98
CA SER A 180 -1.70 -20.02 -7.36
C SER A 180 -1.27 -21.46 -7.64
N GLY A 181 -0.58 -22.11 -6.71
CA GLY A 181 -0.04 -23.47 -6.87
C GLY A 181 1.38 -23.54 -7.44
N ASP A 182 2.00 -22.39 -7.72
CA ASP A 182 3.38 -22.34 -8.23
C ASP A 182 4.39 -22.51 -7.10
N THR A 183 5.47 -23.24 -7.34
CA THR A 183 6.62 -23.29 -6.42
C THR A 183 7.63 -22.23 -6.78
N VAL A 184 7.74 -21.20 -5.94
CA VAL A 184 8.56 -20.01 -6.19
C VAL A 184 9.43 -19.65 -5.00
N LEU A 185 10.61 -19.07 -5.25
CA LEU A 185 11.45 -18.56 -4.17
C LEU A 185 10.76 -17.35 -3.55
N THR A 186 10.49 -17.47 -2.26
CA THR A 186 9.63 -16.59 -1.50
C THR A 186 10.37 -16.04 -0.29
N GLN A 187 10.21 -14.75 -0.02
CA GLN A 187 10.65 -14.14 1.23
C GLN A 187 9.55 -13.26 1.79
N TRP A 188 9.30 -13.40 3.09
CA TRP A 188 8.26 -12.66 3.80
C TRP A 188 8.83 -11.40 4.44
N PHE A 189 8.03 -10.33 4.39
CA PHE A 189 8.30 -9.02 4.99
C PHE A 189 7.11 -8.62 5.85
N GLU A 190 7.26 -7.61 6.71
CA GLU A 190 6.16 -7.17 7.58
C GLU A 190 4.85 -6.92 6.82
N ARG A 191 4.92 -6.26 5.66
CA ARG A 191 3.74 -5.81 4.89
C ARG A 191 3.56 -6.51 3.55
N ALA A 192 4.47 -7.40 3.16
CA ALA A 192 4.50 -7.99 1.83
C ALA A 192 5.11 -9.39 1.82
N ARG A 193 4.79 -10.17 0.79
CA ARG A 193 5.49 -11.41 0.43
C ARG A 193 6.05 -11.25 -0.97
N PHE A 194 7.36 -11.37 -1.11
CA PHE A 194 8.02 -11.26 -2.40
C PHE A 194 8.20 -12.66 -3.00
N GLU A 195 7.92 -12.80 -4.28
CA GLU A 195 8.00 -14.05 -5.02
C GLU A 195 8.87 -13.86 -6.26
N TRP A 196 9.84 -14.75 -6.46
CA TRP A 196 10.72 -14.74 -7.63
C TRP A 196 10.22 -15.69 -8.73
N HIS A 197 10.02 -15.12 -9.91
CA HIS A 197 9.44 -15.74 -11.11
C HIS A 197 10.44 -15.61 -12.29
N PRO A 198 11.46 -16.49 -12.40
CA PRO A 198 12.55 -16.33 -13.37
C PRO A 198 12.09 -16.41 -14.84
N ASN A 199 10.97 -17.11 -15.08
CA ASN A 199 10.40 -17.31 -16.40
C ASN A 199 9.58 -16.11 -16.91
N ASN A 200 9.29 -15.13 -16.03
CA ASN A 200 8.61 -13.91 -16.44
C ASN A 200 9.55 -12.98 -17.20
N PRO A 201 9.01 -12.03 -18.01
CA PRO A 201 9.79 -10.96 -18.58
C PRO A 201 10.53 -10.20 -17.47
N ALA A 202 11.69 -9.66 -17.80
CA ALA A 202 12.66 -9.20 -16.81
C ALA A 202 12.10 -8.20 -15.77
N GLY A 203 11.15 -7.34 -16.17
CA GLY A 203 10.48 -6.37 -15.28
C GLY A 203 9.45 -6.97 -14.31
N TYR A 204 9.05 -8.23 -14.50
CA TYR A 204 8.00 -8.92 -13.75
C TYR A 204 8.51 -10.19 -13.06
N ARG A 205 9.84 -10.30 -12.87
CA ARG A 205 10.45 -11.45 -12.19
C ARG A 205 10.34 -11.39 -10.67
N VAL A 206 10.01 -10.23 -10.10
CA VAL A 206 9.57 -10.13 -8.71
C VAL A 206 8.13 -9.71 -8.71
N LEU A 207 7.28 -10.55 -8.13
CA LEU A 207 5.87 -10.27 -7.90
C LEU A 207 5.60 -10.25 -6.39
N LEU A 208 4.53 -9.55 -6.01
CA LEU A 208 4.05 -9.58 -4.64
C LEU A 208 2.88 -10.56 -4.54
N GLY A 209 2.93 -11.42 -3.52
CA GLY A 209 1.89 -12.39 -3.20
C GLY A 209 0.56 -11.70 -2.86
N HIS A 210 -0.54 -12.43 -3.05
CA HIS A 210 -1.90 -11.93 -2.85
C HIS A 210 -2.32 -11.88 -1.37
N LEU A 211 -1.45 -11.34 -0.51
CA LEU A 211 -1.66 -11.33 0.94
C LEU A 211 -2.96 -10.64 1.35
N GLY A 212 -3.41 -9.64 0.60
CA GLY A 212 -4.70 -9.01 0.85
C GLY A 212 -5.84 -10.02 0.72
N ARG A 213 -5.91 -10.77 -0.39
CA ARG A 213 -6.92 -11.85 -0.56
C ARG A 213 -6.75 -12.96 0.49
N GLU A 214 -5.51 -13.38 0.72
CA GLU A 214 -5.20 -14.49 1.63
C GLU A 214 -5.54 -14.16 3.08
N VAL A 215 -5.30 -12.95 3.57
CA VAL A 215 -5.64 -12.59 4.95
C VAL A 215 -7.13 -12.26 5.05
N TYR A 216 -7.69 -11.55 4.05
CA TYR A 216 -9.12 -11.16 3.98
C TYR A 216 -10.06 -12.36 4.12
N ALA A 217 -9.72 -13.49 3.50
CA ALA A 217 -10.53 -14.71 3.51
C ALA A 217 -10.58 -15.43 4.87
N HIS A 218 -9.68 -15.08 5.79
CA HIS A 218 -9.55 -15.71 7.10
C HIS A 218 -9.77 -14.71 8.26
N ARG A 219 -10.47 -13.60 8.01
CA ARG A 219 -10.90 -12.70 9.09
C ARG A 219 -11.90 -13.43 9.99
N SER A 220 -11.74 -13.29 11.30
CA SER A 220 -12.74 -13.71 12.31
C SER A 220 -13.70 -12.58 12.67
#